data_AF-A0A914WPV3-F1
#
_entry.id   AF-A0A914WPV3-F1
#
_cell.length_a   1.000
_cell.length_b   1.000
_cell.length_c   1.000
_cell.angle_alpha   90.00
_cell.angle_beta   90.00
_cell.angle_gamma   90.00
#
_symmetry.space_group_name_H-M   'P 1'
#
loop_
_entity.id
_entity.type
_entity.pdbx_description
1 polymer ?
#
loop_
_entity_poly.entity_id
_entity_poly.type
_entity_poly.pdbx_seq_one_letter_code
_entity_poly.pdbx_strand_id
1 'polypeptide(L)' 'MYNSNNVQFSTIDSRNSADPICYYTFWFGGWWLTGRGCAAGVLNGKYNPSPWGLGYRWRVADWINPKQSRMMLRSMP' A
#
# COMPACT_ATOMS: atom_id res chain seq x y z
N MET A 1 9.68 -7.91 -5.44
CA MET A 1 10.22 -7.78 -4.07
C MET A 1 9.46 -6.64 -3.42
N TYR A 2 8.80 -6.88 -2.29
CA TYR A 2 7.87 -5.91 -1.68
C TYR A 2 8.62 -4.86 -0.82
N ASN A 3 9.52 -4.10 -1.42
CA ASN A 3 10.31 -3.08 -0.72
C ASN A 3 9.90 -1.67 -1.17
N SER A 4 9.46 -0.84 -0.24
CA SER A 4 9.04 0.55 -0.50
C SER A 4 10.17 1.58 -0.37
N ASN A 5 11.37 1.18 0.07
CA ASN A 5 12.51 2.09 0.18
C ASN A 5 12.99 2.52 -1.23
N ASN A 6 13.33 3.81 -1.38
CA ASN A 6 13.74 4.43 -2.64
C ASN A 6 12.72 4.34 -3.78
N VAL A 7 11.44 4.10 -3.47
CA VAL A 7 10.33 4.12 -4.42
C VAL A 7 9.67 5.49 -4.37
N GLN A 8 9.23 6.02 -5.51
CA GLN A 8 8.48 7.28 -5.54
C GLN A 8 7.04 7.06 -5.08
N PHE A 9 6.52 7.99 -4.29
CA PHE A 9 5.11 7.95 -3.88
C PHE A 9 4.21 8.05 -5.11
N SER A 10 3.16 7.24 -5.17
CA SER A 10 2.28 7.15 -6.33
C SER A 10 0.80 7.15 -5.91
N THR A 11 -0.06 7.74 -6.73
CA THR A 11 -1.51 7.88 -6.56
C THR A 11 -2.24 7.38 -7.83
N ILE A 12 -3.57 7.42 -7.84
CA ILE A 12 -4.38 6.98 -9.00
C ILE A 12 -4.11 7.80 -10.27
N ASP A 13 -3.80 9.08 -10.09
CA ASP A 13 -3.55 10.10 -11.10
C ASP A 13 -2.06 10.35 -11.37
N SER A 14 -1.16 9.93 -10.46
CA SER A 14 0.30 10.04 -10.63
C SER A 14 1.01 8.71 -10.35
N ARG A 15 1.32 7.97 -11.42
CA ARG A 15 1.78 6.57 -11.36
C ARG A 15 3.27 6.44 -11.61
N ASN A 16 4.09 6.90 -10.68
CA ASN A 16 5.55 6.99 -10.85
C ASN A 16 6.24 5.63 -11.04
N SER A 17 5.71 4.54 -10.48
CA SER A 17 6.33 3.20 -10.60
C SER A 17 5.35 2.02 -10.46
N ALA A 18 4.06 2.28 -10.29
CA ALA A 18 3.07 1.29 -9.91
C ALA A 18 2.27 0.77 -11.10
N ASP A 19 1.97 -0.52 -11.09
CA ASP A 19 1.03 -1.13 -12.03
C ASP A 19 -0.41 -0.60 -11.78
N PRO A 20 -1.19 -0.27 -12.83
CA PRO A 20 -2.59 0.13 -12.69
C PRO A 20 -3.44 -0.77 -11.79
N ILE A 21 -3.15 -2.08 -11.73
CA ILE A 21 -3.85 -3.05 -10.88
C ILE A 21 -3.81 -2.67 -9.40
N CYS A 22 -2.73 -2.02 -8.94
CA CYS A 22 -2.58 -1.60 -7.54
C CYS A 22 -3.69 -0.62 -7.11
N TYR A 23 -4.18 0.20 -8.05
CA TYR A 23 -5.21 1.20 -7.77
C TYR A 23 -6.61 0.68 -8.07
N TYR A 24 -6.81 0.20 -9.29
CA TYR A 24 -8.16 -0.07 -9.82
C TYR A 24 -8.72 -1.40 -9.35
N THR A 25 -7.84 -2.37 -9.08
CA THR A 25 -8.25 -3.70 -8.63
C THR A 25 -7.99 -3.88 -7.15
N PHE A 26 -6.82 -3.46 -6.67
CA PHE A 26 -6.43 -3.68 -5.28
C PHE A 26 -6.80 -2.55 -4.32
N TRP A 27 -7.18 -1.36 -4.81
CA TRP A 27 -7.63 -0.24 -3.96
C TRP A 27 -6.62 0.19 -2.90
N PHE A 28 -5.32 0.23 -3.26
CA PHE A 28 -4.22 0.50 -2.33
C PHE A 28 -4.03 1.97 -1.93
N GLY A 29 -4.76 2.88 -2.60
CA GLY A 29 -4.64 4.31 -2.34
C GLY A 29 -3.25 4.85 -2.70
N GLY A 30 -2.89 5.99 -2.10
CA GLY A 30 -1.58 6.60 -2.30
C GLY A 30 -0.51 5.89 -1.47
N TRP A 31 0.54 5.38 -2.11
CA TRP A 31 1.64 4.70 -1.41
C TRP A 31 2.93 4.69 -2.24
N TRP A 32 4.05 4.31 -1.62
CA TRP A 32 5.31 3.99 -2.30
C TRP A 32 5.20 2.62 -2.96
N LEU A 33 4.46 2.58 -4.07
CA LEU A 33 4.08 1.38 -4.80
C LEU A 33 5.15 0.99 -5.85
N THR A 34 5.55 -0.27 -5.79
CA THR A 34 6.45 -0.96 -6.72
C THR A 34 5.69 -1.59 -7.89
N GLY A 35 6.33 -1.67 -9.05
CA GLY A 35 5.72 -2.25 -10.25
C GLY A 35 5.41 -3.76 -10.16
N ARG A 36 6.20 -4.54 -9.40
CA ARG A 36 5.92 -5.97 -9.15
C ARG A 36 5.52 -6.20 -7.70
N GLY A 37 4.23 -6.47 -7.49
CA GLY A 37 3.67 -6.78 -6.17
C GLY A 37 3.22 -5.56 -5.37
N CYS A 38 3.17 -4.37 -5.96
CA CYS A 38 2.63 -3.15 -5.35
C CYS A 38 3.36 -2.74 -4.04
N ALA A 39 3.13 -3.34 -2.88
CA ALA A 39 3.88 -3.05 -1.65
C ALA A 39 3.75 -4.18 -0.63
N ALA A 40 4.56 -4.17 0.44
CA ALA A 40 4.41 -5.09 1.59
C ALA A 40 3.28 -4.68 2.54
N GLY A 41 2.69 -3.51 2.35
CA GLY A 41 1.62 -3.00 3.17
C GLY A 41 1.16 -1.65 2.63
N VAL A 42 -0.12 -1.35 2.81
CA VAL A 42 -0.80 -0.17 2.29
C VAL A 42 -1.83 0.28 3.31
N LEU A 43 -1.41 1.21 4.17
CA LEU A 43 -2.27 1.73 5.25
C LEU A 43 -3.23 2.82 4.77
N ASN A 44 -3.07 3.27 3.51
CA ASN A 44 -3.94 4.23 2.83
C ASN A 44 -4.96 3.54 1.89
N GLY A 45 -4.98 2.20 1.88
CA GLY A 45 -5.93 1.45 1.07
C GLY A 45 -7.36 1.54 1.59
N LYS A 46 -8.33 1.15 0.75
CA LYS A 46 -9.74 1.08 1.16
C LYS A 46 -9.92 0.07 2.30
N TYR A 47 -10.59 0.48 3.39
CA TYR A 47 -10.74 -0.35 4.60
C TYR A 47 -11.55 -1.64 4.38
N ASN A 48 -12.61 -1.57 3.56
CA ASN A 48 -13.41 -2.73 3.17
C ASN A 48 -13.61 -2.76 1.64
N PRO A 49 -12.63 -3.26 0.89
CA PRO A 49 -12.73 -3.32 -0.56
C PRO A 49 -13.63 -4.49 -0.99
N SER A 50 -14.74 -4.20 -1.66
CA SER A 50 -15.63 -5.23 -2.24
C SER A 50 -15.38 -5.40 -3.75
N PRO A 51 -15.53 -6.62 -4.33
CA PRO A 51 -15.51 -7.95 -3.73
C PRO A 51 -14.11 -8.63 -3.83
N TRP A 52 -13.17 -8.04 -4.57
CA TRP A 52 -11.88 -8.67 -4.91
C TRP A 52 -10.66 -7.82 -4.56
N GLY A 53 -10.87 -6.67 -3.94
CA GLY A 53 -9.77 -5.78 -3.61
C GLY A 53 -9.02 -6.23 -2.36
N LEU A 54 -7.73 -5.92 -2.33
CA LEU A 54 -6.86 -6.25 -1.20
C LEU A 54 -6.87 -5.12 -0.15
N GLY A 55 -7.02 -3.87 -0.60
CA GLY A 55 -7.24 -2.67 0.18
C GLY A 55 -6.25 -2.46 1.32
N TYR A 56 -6.77 -1.88 2.40
CA TYR A 56 -6.06 -1.60 3.63
C TYR A 56 -5.48 -2.88 4.24
N ARG A 57 -4.16 -3.04 4.23
CA ARG A 57 -3.52 -4.27 4.73
C ARG A 57 -2.04 -4.10 5.05
N TRP A 58 -1.50 -5.03 5.82
CA TRP A 58 -0.07 -5.10 6.15
C TRP A 58 0.42 -6.54 6.12
N ARG A 59 1.63 -6.77 5.63
CA ARG A 59 2.28 -8.09 5.64
C ARG A 59 3.19 -8.20 6.85
N VAL A 60 2.98 -9.25 7.64
CA VAL A 60 3.87 -9.63 8.76
C VAL A 60 4.51 -10.97 8.44
N ALA A 61 3.80 -12.08 8.72
CA ALA A 61 4.07 -13.42 8.18
C ALA A 61 3.07 -13.71 7.05
N ASP A 62 1.78 -13.60 7.40
CA ASP A 62 0.67 -13.52 6.47
C ASP A 62 0.20 -12.08 6.27
N TRP A 63 -0.76 -11.92 5.37
CA TRP A 63 -1.45 -10.65 5.18
C TRP A 63 -2.57 -10.48 6.20
N ILE A 64 -2.58 -9.32 6.86
CA ILE A 64 -3.65 -8.94 7.78
C ILE A 64 -4.31 -7.63 7.33
N ASN A 65 -5.59 -7.47 7.68
CA ASN A 65 -6.33 -6.22 7.57
C ASN A 65 -6.52 -5.68 9.01
N PRO A 66 -5.64 -4.80 9.51
CA PRO A 66 -5.80 -4.24 10.85
C PRO A 66 -7.16 -3.53 11.02
N LYS A 67 -7.61 -3.33 12.26
CA LYS A 67 -8.81 -2.49 12.51
C LYS A 67 -8.50 -1.00 12.46
N GLN A 68 -7.27 -0.65 12.83
CA GLN A 68 -6.77 0.71 12.95
C GLN A 68 -5.26 0.72 12.69
N SER A 69 -4.74 1.82 12.17
CA SER A 69 -3.30 2.07 12.06
C SER A 69 -2.96 3.52 12.39
N ARG A 70 -1.74 3.72 12.87
CA ARG A 70 -1.14 5.02 13.07
C ARG A 70 0.32 4.97 12.64
N MET A 71 0.74 5.87 11.74
CA MET A 71 2.14 6.08 11.38
C MET A 71 2.64 7.32 12.12
N MET A 72 3.81 7.23 12.76
CA MET A 72 4.40 8.33 13.52
C MET A 72 5.91 8.35 13.32
N LEU A 73 6.48 9.54 13.36
CA LEU A 73 7.93 9.74 13.45
C LEU A 73 8.32 9.99 14.91
N ARG A 74 9.53 9.58 15.27
CA ARG A 74 10.18 9.92 16.53
C ARG A 74 11.59 10.39 16.21
N SER A 75 12.07 11.43 16.87
CA SER A 75 13.47 11.82 16.78
C SER A 75 14.36 10.68 17.25
N MET A 76 15.47 10.50 16.55
CA MET A 76 16.55 9.62 17.00
C MET A 76 17.52 10.45 17.85
N PRO A 77 18.04 9.91 18.96
CA PRO A 77 19.10 10.57 19.73
C PRO A 77 20.40 10.70 18.95
#